data_AF-A0A840V787-F1
#
_entry.id   AF-A0A840V787-F1
#
_cell.length_a   1.000
_cell.length_b   1.000
_cell.length_c   1.000
_cell.angle_alpha   90.00
_cell.angle_beta   90.00
_cell.angle_gamma   90.00
#
_symmetry.space_group_name_H-M   'P 1'
#
loop_
_entity.id
_entity.type
_entity.pdbx_description
1 polymer ?
#
loop_
_entity_poly.entity_id
_entity_poly.type
_entity_poly.pdbx_seq_one_letter_code
_entity_poly.pdbx_strand_id
1 'polypeptide(L)'
;MKSNFSVLLLAGLLAACGPSKSELRSELREIESEMLSIELQTQEHLARMDQAAFKVTTGSFSAGYGLTSGEYETLDEGIDTVVSASRRYDVAAHSIEQLSNRYRKLEARRNEILDELN
;
A
#
# COMPACT_ATOMS: atom_id res chain seq x y z
N MET A 1 12.42 -10.78 -56.19
CA MET A 1 11.98 -9.89 -55.08
C MET A 1 10.64 -10.39 -54.53
N LYS A 2 10.66 -11.42 -53.68
CA LYS A 2 9.47 -12.06 -53.08
C LYS A 2 9.86 -12.56 -51.69
N SER A 3 10.05 -11.65 -50.72
CA SER A 3 10.40 -12.09 -49.34
C SER A 3 10.06 -11.07 -48.23
N ASN A 4 9.32 -10.00 -48.53
CA ASN A 4 9.04 -8.95 -47.54
C ASN A 4 7.57 -8.93 -47.09
N PHE A 5 6.70 -9.76 -47.68
CA PHE A 5 5.27 -9.78 -47.34
C PHE A 5 4.95 -10.71 -46.16
N SER A 6 5.76 -11.77 -45.94
CA SER A 6 5.49 -12.77 -44.89
C SER A 6 5.81 -12.29 -43.47
N VAL A 7 6.67 -11.28 -43.31
CA VAL A 7 7.05 -10.75 -41.99
C VAL A 7 5.99 -9.79 -41.43
N LEU A 8 5.32 -9.03 -42.31
CA LEU A 8 4.23 -8.13 -41.94
C LEU A 8 2.95 -8.87 -41.53
N LEU A 9 2.71 -10.06 -42.08
CA LEU A 9 1.55 -10.90 -41.74
C LEU A 9 1.70 -11.57 -40.36
N LEU A 10 2.92 -11.91 -39.94
CA LEU A 10 3.18 -12.51 -38.62
C LEU A 10 3.07 -11.50 -37.47
N ALA A 11 3.44 -10.24 -37.72
CA ALA A 11 3.26 -9.15 -36.76
C ALA A 11 1.78 -8.75 -36.57
N GLY A 12 0.95 -8.91 -37.61
CA GLY A 12 -0.50 -8.70 -37.52
C GLY A 12 -1.25 -9.79 -36.74
N LEU A 13 -0.74 -11.03 -36.72
CA LEU A 13 -1.35 -12.15 -36.00
C LEU A 13 -1.13 -12.12 -34.48
N LEU A 14 -0.03 -11.53 -34.01
CA LEU A 14 0.23 -11.34 -32.57
C LEU A 14 -0.55 -10.16 -31.97
N ALA A 15 -1.00 -9.22 -32.80
CA ALA A 15 -1.86 -8.12 -32.37
C ALA A 15 -3.38 -8.45 -32.43
N ALA A 16 -3.74 -9.63 -32.94
CA ALA A 16 -5.14 -10.04 -33.14
C ALA A 16 -5.72 -10.92 -32.02
N CYS A 17 -4.91 -11.30 -31.03
CA CYS A 17 -5.39 -12.00 -29.83
C CYS A 17 -5.44 -11.03 -28.65
N GLY A 18 -6.58 -10.37 -28.46
CA GLY A 18 -6.92 -9.82 -27.16
C GLY A 18 -6.92 -10.93 -26.09
N PRO A 19 -6.79 -10.58 -24.80
CA PRO A 19 -6.78 -11.56 -23.73
C PRO A 19 -8.04 -12.45 -23.80
N SER A 20 -7.84 -13.75 -23.64
CA SER A 20 -8.93 -14.72 -23.63
C SER A 20 -9.83 -14.51 -22.41
N LYS A 21 -11.11 -14.88 -22.49
CA LYS A 21 -12.03 -14.82 -21.33
C LYS A 21 -11.51 -15.60 -20.11
N SER A 22 -10.70 -16.64 -20.32
CA SER A 22 -10.04 -17.38 -19.24
C SER A 22 -8.92 -16.58 -18.58
N GLU A 23 -8.10 -15.86 -19.35
CA GLU A 23 -7.03 -15.01 -18.82
C GLU A 23 -7.62 -13.85 -18.03
N LEU A 24 -8.63 -13.17 -18.57
CA LEU A 24 -9.35 -12.09 -17.87
C LEU A 24 -9.94 -12.55 -16.53
N ARG A 25 -10.50 -13.77 -16.47
CA ARG A 25 -11.01 -14.34 -15.21
C ARG A 25 -9.91 -14.74 -14.22
N SER A 26 -8.74 -15.13 -14.72
CA SER A 26 -7.57 -15.41 -13.85
C SER A 26 -7.04 -14.11 -13.27
N GLU A 27 -6.85 -13.10 -14.11
CA GLU A 27 -6.40 -11.76 -13.73
C GLU A 27 -7.36 -11.14 -12.70
N LEU A 28 -8.68 -11.28 -12.91
CA LEU A 28 -9.68 -10.81 -11.95
C LEU A 28 -9.51 -11.43 -10.56
N ARG A 29 -9.26 -12.74 -10.47
CA ARG A 29 -9.05 -13.44 -9.19
C ARG A 29 -7.76 -13.00 -8.51
N GLU A 30 -6.71 -12.77 -9.30
CA GLU A 30 -5.43 -12.26 -8.80
C GLU A 30 -5.60 -10.85 -8.22
N ILE A 31 -6.31 -9.98 -8.94
CA ILE A 31 -6.63 -8.62 -8.49
C ILE A 31 -7.45 -8.65 -7.20
N GLU A 32 -8.51 -9.45 -7.12
CA GLU A 32 -9.35 -9.55 -5.92
C GLU A 32 -8.56 -10.07 -4.70
N SER A 33 -7.67 -11.04 -4.91
CA SER A 33 -6.76 -11.53 -3.87
C SER A 33 -5.78 -10.44 -3.41
N GLU A 34 -5.22 -9.67 -4.34
CA GLU A 34 -4.30 -8.58 -4.00
C GLU A 34 -5.02 -7.44 -3.26
N MET A 35 -6.24 -7.08 -3.69
CA MET A 35 -7.06 -6.07 -3.01
C MET A 35 -7.35 -6.47 -1.56
N LEU A 36 -7.72 -7.74 -1.31
CA LEU A 36 -7.91 -8.25 0.05
C LEU A 36 -6.63 -8.17 0.88
N SER A 37 -5.49 -8.53 0.30
CA SER A 37 -4.18 -8.43 0.96
C SER A 37 -3.86 -6.98 1.36
N ILE A 38 -4.14 -6.01 0.47
CA ILE A 38 -3.96 -4.58 0.73
C ILE A 38 -4.85 -4.10 1.88
N GLU A 39 -6.11 -4.56 1.94
CA GLU A 39 -7.03 -4.21 3.03
C GLU A 39 -6.49 -4.69 4.38
N LEU A 40 -6.00 -5.94 4.46
CA LEU A 40 -5.40 -6.50 5.67
C LEU A 40 -4.14 -5.73 6.10
N GLN A 41 -3.25 -5.42 5.14
CA GLN A 41 -2.05 -4.63 5.42
C GLN A 41 -2.39 -3.21 5.89
N THR A 42 -3.42 -2.59 5.31
CA THR A 42 -3.89 -1.26 5.70
C THR A 42 -4.37 -1.27 7.15
N GLN A 43 -5.14 -2.28 7.56
CA GLN A 43 -5.57 -2.44 8.97
C GLN A 43 -4.39 -2.59 9.93
N GLU A 44 -3.37 -3.35 9.54
CA GLU A 44 -2.16 -3.50 10.34
C GLU A 44 -1.43 -2.15 10.52
N HIS A 45 -1.30 -1.37 9.44
CA HIS A 45 -0.67 -0.06 9.52
C HIS A 45 -1.49 0.94 10.36
N LEU A 46 -2.81 0.91 10.28
CA LEU A 46 -3.69 1.71 11.14
C LEU A 46 -3.48 1.37 12.63
N ALA A 47 -3.42 0.08 12.97
CA ALA A 47 -3.14 -0.35 14.34
C ALA A 47 -1.76 0.11 14.83
N ARG A 48 -0.74 0.11 13.96
CA ARG A 48 0.59 0.65 14.26
C ARG A 48 0.56 2.16 14.48
N MET A 49 -0.25 2.91 13.73
CA MET A 49 -0.46 4.34 13.92
C MET A 49 -1.11 4.63 15.27
N ASP A 50 -2.16 3.89 15.64
CA ASP A 50 -2.82 4.06 16.94
C ASP A 50 -1.87 3.78 18.11
N GLN A 51 -1.06 2.72 18.00
CA GLN A 51 -0.03 2.41 19.00
C GLN A 51 1.03 3.51 19.08
N ALA A 52 1.45 4.07 17.95
CA ALA A 52 2.40 5.18 17.91
C ALA A 52 1.81 6.44 18.55
N ALA A 53 0.56 6.79 18.23
CA ALA A 53 -0.13 7.94 18.82
C ALA A 53 -0.28 7.82 20.34
N PHE A 54 -0.60 6.61 20.84
CA PHE A 54 -0.61 6.34 22.27
C PHE A 54 0.77 6.58 22.91
N LYS A 55 1.84 6.08 22.28
CA LYS A 55 3.22 6.28 22.76
C LYS A 55 3.66 7.74 22.76
N VAL A 56 3.26 8.52 21.76
CA VAL A 56 3.49 9.98 21.76
C VAL A 56 2.83 10.62 22.97
N THR A 57 1.60 10.21 23.28
CA THR A 57 0.86 10.74 24.44
C THR A 57 1.57 10.40 25.75
N THR A 58 1.93 9.13 25.97
CA THR A 58 2.62 8.70 27.20
C THR A 58 4.03 9.27 27.30
N GLY A 59 4.77 9.32 26.20
CA GLY A 59 6.11 9.91 26.17
C GLY A 59 6.10 11.41 26.46
N SER A 60 5.11 12.14 25.93
CA SER A 60 4.93 13.56 26.23
C SER A 60 4.61 13.80 27.70
N PHE A 61 3.80 12.93 28.30
CA PHE A 61 3.52 12.97 29.74
C PHE A 61 4.79 12.73 30.56
N SER A 62 5.56 11.67 30.27
CA SER A 62 6.83 11.39 30.96
C SER A 62 7.83 12.52 30.81
N ALA A 63 7.95 13.10 29.60
CA ALA A 63 8.80 14.25 29.35
C ALA A 63 8.40 15.46 30.19
N GLY A 64 7.09 15.79 30.21
CA GLY A 64 6.56 16.88 31.03
C GLY A 64 6.79 16.64 32.52
N TYR A 65 6.55 15.41 33.00
CA TYR A 65 6.79 15.04 34.39
C TYR A 65 8.27 15.22 34.75
N GLY A 66 9.19 14.60 34.00
CA GLY A 66 10.64 14.71 34.22
C GLY A 66 11.15 16.14 34.21
N LEU A 67 10.62 16.98 33.30
CA LEU A 67 10.93 18.41 33.28
C LEU A 67 10.51 19.13 34.57
N THR A 68 9.33 18.82 35.11
CA THR A 68 8.79 19.47 36.31
C THR A 68 9.34 18.91 37.62
N SER A 69 9.67 17.61 37.67
CA SER A 69 10.24 16.95 38.85
C SER A 69 11.76 17.12 38.96
N GLY A 70 12.43 17.53 37.86
CA GLY A 70 13.89 17.57 37.77
C GLY A 70 14.53 16.21 37.51
N GLU A 71 13.73 15.20 37.15
CA GLU A 71 14.20 13.86 36.77
C GLU A 71 14.54 13.83 35.28
N TYR A 72 15.79 14.21 34.96
CA TYR A 72 16.28 14.29 33.58
C TYR A 72 16.26 12.96 32.83
N GLU A 73 16.43 11.83 33.52
CA GLU A 73 16.34 10.50 32.91
C GLU A 73 14.94 10.25 32.34
N THR A 74 13.90 10.52 33.13
CA THR A 74 12.49 10.41 32.68
C THR A 74 12.14 11.42 31.60
N LEU A 75 12.74 12.61 31.63
CA LEU A 75 12.62 13.60 30.56
C LEU A 75 13.15 13.02 29.23
N ASP A 76 14.39 12.53 29.23
CA ASP A 76 15.05 12.00 28.04
C ASP A 76 14.33 10.76 27.49
N GLU A 77 13.91 9.83 28.36
CA GLU A 77 13.10 8.68 27.98
C GLU A 77 11.77 9.08 27.33
N GLY A 78 11.11 10.11 27.89
CA GLY A 78 9.87 10.66 27.34
C GLY A 78 10.07 11.25 25.95
N ILE A 79 11.13 12.04 25.76
CA ILE A 79 11.48 12.63 24.48
C ILE A 79 11.81 11.55 23.45
N ASP A 80 12.64 10.56 23.79
CA ASP A 80 13.00 9.46 22.88
C ASP A 80 11.76 8.63 22.48
N THR A 81 10.86 8.39 23.44
CA THR A 81 9.58 7.74 23.18
C THR A 81 8.75 8.53 22.17
N VAL A 82 8.64 9.86 22.33
CA VAL A 82 7.90 10.72 21.39
C VAL A 82 8.54 10.68 20.00
N VAL A 83 9.85 10.90 19.91
CA VAL A 83 10.57 10.96 18.62
C VAL A 83 10.46 9.63 17.87
N SER A 84 10.70 8.52 18.57
CA SER A 84 10.63 7.18 17.97
C SER A 84 9.20 6.81 17.56
N ALA A 85 8.19 7.18 18.35
CA ALA A 85 6.79 6.94 18.03
C ALA A 85 6.31 7.77 16.84
N SER A 86 6.64 9.07 16.79
CA SER A 86 6.29 9.94 15.65
C SER A 86 6.86 9.40 14.33
N ARG A 87 8.12 8.95 14.32
CA ARG A 87 8.70 8.33 13.11
C ARG A 87 7.95 7.08 12.67
N ARG A 88 7.50 6.23 13.61
CA ARG A 88 6.71 5.03 13.29
C ARG A 88 5.34 5.39 12.73
N TYR A 89 4.72 6.45 13.26
CA TYR A 89 3.46 6.97 12.75
C TYR A 89 3.61 7.42 11.29
N ASP A 90 4.62 8.23 10.98
CA ASP A 90 4.86 8.74 9.63
C ASP A 90 5.12 7.62 8.61
N VAL A 91 5.93 6.62 9.00
CA VAL A 91 6.18 5.46 8.15
C VAL A 91 4.90 4.69 7.85
N ALA A 92 4.07 4.43 8.88
CA ALA A 92 2.80 3.72 8.70
C ALA A 92 1.81 4.53 7.85
N ALA A 93 1.72 5.84 8.07
CA ALA A 93 0.88 6.73 7.27
C ALA A 93 1.30 6.73 5.78
N HIS A 94 2.61 6.81 5.51
CA HIS A 94 3.12 6.74 4.14
C HIS A 94 2.84 5.38 3.49
N SER A 95 2.98 4.27 4.23
CA SER A 95 2.62 2.94 3.72
C SER A 95 1.14 2.84 3.36
N ILE A 96 0.24 3.39 4.18
CA ILE A 96 -1.20 3.42 3.88
C ILE A 96 -1.48 4.21 2.59
N GLU A 97 -0.79 5.33 2.38
CA GLU A 97 -0.94 6.11 1.16
C GLU A 97 -0.53 5.29 -0.09
N GLN A 98 0.60 4.59 -0.02
CA GLN A 98 1.07 3.71 -1.08
C GLN A 98 0.07 2.57 -1.36
N LEU A 99 -0.44 1.93 -0.30
CA LEU A 99 -1.46 0.88 -0.37
C LEU A 99 -2.77 1.39 -0.98
N SER A 100 -3.25 2.56 -0.57
CA SER A 100 -4.43 3.22 -1.13
C SER A 100 -4.26 3.54 -2.63
N ASN A 101 -3.09 4.02 -3.02
CA ASN A 101 -2.78 4.29 -4.43
C ASN A 101 -2.75 2.99 -5.26
N ARG A 102 -2.22 1.89 -4.70
CA ARG A 102 -2.24 0.58 -5.35
C ARG A 102 -3.66 0.03 -5.47
N TYR A 103 -4.46 0.11 -4.41
CA TYR A 103 -5.86 -0.31 -4.40
C TYR A 103 -6.65 0.37 -5.52
N ARG A 104 -6.56 1.70 -5.64
CA ARG A 104 -7.24 2.46 -6.70
C ARG A 104 -6.86 2.01 -8.11
N LYS A 105 -5.60 1.64 -8.33
CA LYS A 105 -5.15 1.12 -9.64
C LYS A 105 -5.72 -0.28 -9.92
N LEU A 106 -5.74 -1.15 -8.90
CA LEU A 106 -6.33 -2.48 -9.01
C LEU A 106 -7.84 -2.42 -9.24
N GLU A 107 -8.54 -1.54 -8.52
CA GLU A 107 -9.97 -1.31 -8.68
C GLU A 107 -10.31 -0.81 -10.09
N ALA A 108 -9.53 0.13 -10.64
CA ALA A 108 -9.69 0.57 -12.02
C ALA A 108 -9.53 -0.60 -13.00
N ARG A 109 -8.47 -1.40 -12.87
CA ARG A 109 -8.24 -2.57 -13.73
C ARG A 109 -9.31 -3.64 -13.57
N ARG A 110 -9.80 -3.86 -12.36
CA ARG A 110 -10.92 -4.76 -12.07
C ARG A 110 -12.16 -4.34 -12.86
N ASN A 111 -12.48 -3.06 -12.86
CA ASN A 111 -13.65 -2.53 -13.57
C ASN A 111 -13.48 -2.66 -15.09
N GLU A 112 -12.29 -2.38 -15.63
CA GLU A 112 -11.98 -2.63 -17.06
C GLU A 112 -12.22 -4.10 -17.44
N ILE A 113 -11.73 -5.05 -16.64
CA ILE A 113 -11.92 -6.49 -16.90
C ILE A 113 -13.40 -6.89 -16.84
N LEU A 114 -14.16 -6.35 -15.88
CA LEU A 114 -15.59 -6.61 -15.78
C LEU A 114 -16.35 -6.07 -16.99
N ASP A 115 -15.97 -4.90 -17.50
CA ASP A 115 -16.52 -4.33 -18.72
C ASP A 115 -16.17 -5.16 -19.97
N GLU A 116 -14.94 -5.70 -20.06
CA GLU A 116 -14.51 -6.59 -21.16
C GLU A 116 -15.18 -7.98 -21.13
N LEU A 117 -15.60 -8.45 -19.95
CA LEU A 117 -16.25 -9.76 -19.77
C LEU A 117 -17.76 -9.75 -20.02
N ASN A 118 -18.40 -8.59 -19.88
CA ASN A 118 -19.83 -8.36 -20.15
C ASN A 118 -20.14 -8.33 -21.65
#